data_AF-A0A9X5HC11-F1
#
_entry.id   AF-A0A9X5HC11-F1
#
_cell.length_a   1.000
_cell.length_b   1.000
_cell.length_c   1.000
_cell.angle_alpha   90.00
_cell.angle_beta   90.00
_cell.angle_gamma   90.00
#
_symmetry.space_group_name_H-M   'P 1'
#
loop_
_entity.id
_entity.type
_entity.pdbx_description
1 polymer ?
#
loop_
_entity_poly.entity_id
_entity_poly.type
_entity_poly.pdbx_seq_one_letter_code
_entity_poly.pdbx_strand_id
1 'polypeptide(L)'
;VFHRLDTLEPGQEIRVARSDGTVAEFTVEDVRVLDRDGFDAREAYGPRHDGRAELRLITCGGAFDAEAGAYQANVVVSAYLTDASAPRTDA
;
A
#
# COMPACT_ATOMS: atom_id res chain seq x y z
N VAL A 1 11.21 2.01 -6.78
CA VAL A 1 10.95 2.69 -5.48
C VAL A 1 9.69 3.53 -5.63
N PHE A 2 8.79 3.50 -4.63
CA PHE A 2 7.56 4.32 -4.63
C PHE A 2 7.81 5.68 -4.00
N HIS A 3 8.44 6.60 -4.75
CA HIS A 3 8.91 7.89 -4.23
C HIS A 3 7.83 8.88 -3.75
N ARG A 4 6.55 8.60 -4.01
CA ARG A 4 5.41 9.48 -3.68
C ARG A 4 4.33 8.74 -2.91
N LEU A 5 4.70 7.66 -2.24
CA LEU A 5 3.73 6.84 -1.53
C LEU A 5 3.20 7.55 -0.28
N ASP A 6 4.03 8.40 0.32
CA ASP A 6 3.72 9.28 1.45
C ASP A 6 2.80 10.44 1.10
N THR A 7 2.66 10.78 -0.19
CA THR A 7 1.73 11.82 -0.64
C THR A 7 0.32 11.29 -0.89
N LEU A 8 0.09 9.99 -0.71
CA LEU A 8 -1.26 9.43 -0.85
C LEU A 8 -2.12 9.82 0.35
N GLU A 9 -3.40 10.01 0.10
CA GLU A 9 -4.39 10.39 1.10
C GLU A 9 -5.55 9.38 1.13
N PRO A 10 -6.17 9.14 2.30
CA PRO A 10 -7.38 8.33 2.38
C PRO A 10 -8.45 8.79 1.39
N GLY A 11 -9.09 7.83 0.72
CA GLY A 11 -10.08 8.06 -0.33
C GLY A 11 -9.51 8.08 -1.75
N GLN A 12 -8.18 8.22 -1.94
CA GLN A 12 -7.58 8.13 -3.27
C GLN A 12 -7.63 6.71 -3.85
N GLU A 13 -7.70 6.59 -5.17
CA GLU A 13 -7.80 5.31 -5.88
C GLU A 13 -6.44 4.78 -6.32
N ILE A 14 -6.24 3.49 -6.15
CA ILE A 14 -5.12 2.71 -6.67
C ILE A 14 -5.70 1.68 -7.66
N ARG A 15 -5.23 1.73 -8.91
CA ARG A 15 -5.61 0.78 -9.96
C ARG A 15 -4.52 -0.26 -10.16
N VAL A 16 -4.86 -1.54 -9.97
CA VAL A 16 -3.96 -2.68 -10.18
C VAL A 16 -4.38 -3.42 -11.44
N ALA A 17 -3.60 -3.24 -12.51
CA ALA A 17 -3.76 -4.04 -13.73
C ALA A 17 -3.34 -5.49 -13.47
N ARG A 18 -4.19 -6.43 -13.88
CA ARG A 18 -3.98 -7.87 -13.71
C ARG A 18 -3.63 -8.51 -15.06
N SER A 19 -2.97 -9.68 -15.02
CA SER A 19 -2.54 -10.40 -16.22
C SER A 19 -3.69 -10.94 -17.07
N ASP A 20 -4.89 -11.05 -16.51
CA ASP A 20 -6.12 -11.42 -17.21
C ASP A 20 -6.77 -10.24 -17.97
N GLY A 21 -6.16 -9.06 -17.92
CA GLY A 21 -6.68 -7.84 -18.56
C GLY A 21 -7.71 -7.07 -17.73
N THR A 22 -8.04 -7.53 -16.51
CA THR A 22 -8.89 -6.77 -15.58
C THR A 22 -8.10 -5.68 -14.86
N VAL A 23 -8.84 -4.71 -14.30
CA VAL A 23 -8.31 -3.75 -13.33
C VAL A 23 -9.05 -3.93 -12.02
N ALA A 24 -8.31 -4.07 -10.93
CA ALA A 24 -8.85 -3.95 -9.59
C ALA A 24 -8.62 -2.55 -9.06
N GLU A 25 -9.68 -1.93 -8.58
CA GLU A 25 -9.63 -0.62 -7.94
C GLU A 25 -9.63 -0.80 -6.43
N PHE A 26 -8.66 -0.18 -5.77
CA PHE A 26 -8.55 -0.14 -4.32
C PHE A 26 -8.64 1.31 -3.87
N THR A 27 -9.30 1.56 -2.75
CA THR A 27 -9.35 2.88 -2.13
C THR A 27 -8.42 2.92 -0.93
N VAL A 28 -7.57 3.95 -0.87
CA VAL A 28 -6.67 4.18 0.25
C VAL A 28 -7.50 4.38 1.52
N GLU A 29 -7.22 3.58 2.52
CA GLU A 29 -7.81 3.68 3.85
C GLU A 29 -6.92 4.51 4.77
N ASP A 30 -5.60 4.32 4.69
CA ASP A 30 -4.66 4.82 5.69
C ASP A 30 -3.23 4.83 5.16
N VAL A 31 -2.46 5.85 5.57
CA VAL A 31 -1.02 5.98 5.28
C VAL A 31 -0.29 6.15 6.60
N ARG A 32 0.62 5.23 6.92
CA ARG A 32 1.43 5.28 8.15
C ARG A 32 2.90 5.35 7.83
N VAL A 33 3.62 6.14 8.64
CA VAL A 33 5.07 6.09 8.74
C VAL A 33 5.39 5.29 9.98
N LEU A 34 6.04 4.14 9.80
CA LEU A 34 6.45 3.25 10.88
C LEU A 34 7.95 3.37 11.04
N ASP A 35 8.39 3.89 12.18
CA ASP A 35 9.80 3.92 12.53
C ASP A 35 10.35 2.49 12.59
N ARG A 36 11.61 2.35 12.20
CA ARG A 36 12.30 1.07 12.21
C ARG A 36 12.48 0.57 13.64
N ASP A 37 12.74 1.48 14.56
CA ASP A 37 12.87 1.18 15.97
C ASP A 37 11.47 0.99 16.58
N GLY A 38 11.17 -0.26 16.98
CA GLY A 38 9.84 -0.63 17.46
C GLY A 38 8.86 -1.09 16.37
N PHE A 39 9.36 -1.44 15.18
CA PHE A 39 8.54 -1.95 14.08
C PHE A 39 7.65 -3.14 14.50
N ASP A 40 6.33 -2.98 14.36
CA ASP A 40 5.35 -4.04 14.52
C ASP A 40 4.88 -4.57 13.16
N ALA A 41 5.27 -5.81 12.84
CA ALA A 41 4.90 -6.48 11.60
C ALA A 41 3.38 -6.71 11.46
N ARG A 42 2.66 -6.86 12.58
CA ARG A 42 1.20 -7.01 12.57
C ARG A 42 0.52 -5.69 12.24
N GLU A 43 1.04 -4.58 12.75
CA GLU A 43 0.54 -3.26 12.35
C GLU A 43 0.83 -2.98 10.87
N ALA A 44 2.03 -3.34 10.41
CA ALA A 44 2.47 -3.11 9.05
C ALA A 44 1.73 -3.97 8.03
N TYR A 45 1.53 -5.27 8.30
CA TYR A 45 1.11 -6.27 7.32
C TYR A 45 -0.10 -7.11 7.72
N GLY A 46 -0.53 -7.02 8.98
CA GLY A 46 -1.65 -7.82 9.47
C GLY A 46 -2.97 -7.45 8.79
N PRO A 47 -3.87 -8.43 8.58
CA PRO A 47 -5.20 -8.15 8.08
C PRO A 47 -5.93 -7.20 9.05
N ARG A 48 -6.59 -6.17 8.51
CA ARG A 48 -7.38 -5.24 9.34
C ARG A 48 -8.83 -5.71 9.48
N HIS A 49 -9.39 -6.31 8.43
CA HIS A 49 -10.75 -6.82 8.42
C HIS A 49 -10.82 -8.22 7.81
N ASP A 50 -11.39 -9.17 8.55
CA ASP A 50 -11.54 -10.56 8.10
C ASP A 50 -12.39 -10.65 6.83
N GLY A 51 -11.89 -11.38 5.84
CA GLY A 51 -12.59 -11.62 4.57
C GLY A 51 -12.58 -10.45 3.59
N ARG A 52 -11.96 -9.31 3.91
CA ARG A 52 -11.82 -8.18 2.99
C ARG A 52 -10.56 -8.33 2.14
N ALA A 53 -10.67 -8.03 0.84
CA ALA A 53 -9.51 -7.92 -0.03
C ALA A 53 -8.78 -6.59 0.25
N GLU A 54 -7.52 -6.69 0.67
CA GLU A 54 -6.70 -5.55 1.08
C GLU A 54 -5.41 -5.47 0.25
N LEU A 55 -4.92 -4.26 0.02
CA LEU A 55 -3.67 -3.95 -0.65
C LEU A 55 -2.74 -3.21 0.32
N ARG A 56 -1.48 -3.63 0.36
CA ARG A 56 -0.42 -2.98 1.13
C ARG A 56 0.70 -2.55 0.19
N LEU A 57 0.98 -1.25 0.12
CA LEU A 57 2.13 -0.71 -0.59
C LEU A 57 3.15 -0.23 0.44
N ILE A 58 4.40 -0.61 0.28
CA ILE A 58 5.45 -0.35 1.26
C ILE A 58 6.67 0.24 0.56
N THR A 59 7.26 1.28 1.13
CA THR A 59 8.55 1.82 0.71
C THR A 59 9.37 2.25 1.92
N CYS A 60 10.69 2.25 1.78
CA CYS A 60 11.57 2.90 2.75
C CYS A 60 11.29 4.41 2.76
N GLY A 61 11.34 5.02 3.95
CA GLY A 61 11.10 6.44 4.17
C GLY A 61 11.85 6.97 5.39
N GLY A 62 11.61 8.24 5.73
CA GLY A 62 12.37 8.94 6.76
C GLY A 62 13.80 9.30 6.31
N ALA A 63 14.61 9.77 7.25
CA ALA A 63 16.00 10.11 6.98
C ALA A 63 16.82 8.84 6.68
N PHE A 64 17.77 8.96 5.76
CA PHE A 64 18.77 7.93 5.55
C PHE A 64 19.84 8.04 6.65
N ASP A 65 19.99 6.99 7.44
CA ASP A 65 21.10 6.82 8.35
C ASP A 65 22.30 6.22 7.59
N ALA A 66 23.34 7.04 7.41
CA ALA A 66 24.55 6.64 6.69
C ALA A 66 25.46 5.71 7.51
N GLU A 67 25.38 5.75 8.83
CA GLU A 67 26.16 4.87 9.72
C GLU A 67 25.55 3.46 9.71
N ALA A 68 24.23 3.37 9.80
CA ALA A 68 23.50 2.10 9.69
C ALA A 68 23.32 1.61 8.23
N GLY A 69 23.57 2.47 7.24
CA GLY A 69 23.39 2.17 5.82
C GLY A 69 21.93 1.93 5.42
N ALA A 70 20.97 2.56 6.11
CA ALA A 70 19.56 2.29 5.90
C ALA A 70 18.64 3.48 6.22
N TYR A 71 17.43 3.42 5.68
CA TYR A 71 16.35 4.34 6.05
C TYR A 71 15.79 4.03 7.44
N GLN A 72 15.41 5.08 8.16
CA GLN A 72 14.94 5.00 9.55
C GLN A 72 13.46 4.64 9.68
N ALA A 73 12.68 4.64 8.59
CA ALA A 73 11.26 4.30 8.63
C ALA A 73 10.79 3.56 7.37
N ASN A 74 9.58 3.02 7.44
CA ASN A 74 8.81 2.55 6.29
C ASN A 74 7.52 3.35 6.17
N VAL A 75 7.17 3.72 4.94
CA VAL A 75 5.83 4.24 4.62
C VAL A 75 4.98 3.05 4.19
N VAL A 76 3.84 2.87 4.85
CA VAL A 76 2.89 1.80 4.60
C VAL A 76 1.54 2.40 4.22
N VAL A 77 1.13 2.18 2.98
CA VAL A 77 -0.20 2.52 2.50
C VAL A 77 -1.10 1.30 2.57
N SER A 78 -2.24 1.49 3.19
CA SER A 78 -3.31 0.51 3.37
C SER A 78 -4.46 0.89 2.45
N ALA A 79 -4.95 -0.05 1.66
CA ALA A 79 -6.10 0.16 0.80
C ALA A 79 -6.98 -1.09 0.78
N TYR A 80 -8.26 -0.93 0.45
CA TYR A 80 -9.22 -2.03 0.33
C TYR A 80 -9.88 -2.02 -1.04
N LEU A 81 -10.23 -3.21 -1.52
CA LEU A 81 -10.85 -3.38 -2.83
C LEU A 81 -12.22 -2.68 -2.86
N THR A 82 -12.45 -1.86 -3.88
CA THR A 82 -13.71 -1.15 -4.13
C THR A 82 -14.35 -1.50 -5.46
N ASP A 83 -13.55 -1.92 -6.45
CA ASP A 83 -14.05 -2.56 -7.67
C ASP A 83 -13.11 -3.67 -8.18
N ALA A 84 -13.70 -4.71 -8.76
CA ALA A 84 -12.99 -5.78 -9.46
C ALA A 84 -13.84 -6.27 -10.63
N SER A 85 -14.03 -5.40 -11.61
CA SER A 85 -14.77 -5.73 -12.82
C SER A 85 -13.94 -6.64 -13.77
N ALA A 86 -14.62 -7.58 -14.42
CA ALA A 86 -14.05 -8.47 -15.44
C ALA A 86 -13.63 -7.66 -16.69
N PRO A 87 -12.78 -8.20 -17.60
CA PRO A 87 -12.40 -7.47 -18.81
C PRO A 87 -13.68 -7.21 -19.58
N ARG A 88 -13.90 -5.97 -20.02
CA ARG A 88 -15.01 -5.67 -20.91
C ARG A 88 -14.70 -6.37 -22.23
N THR A 89 -15.25 -7.55 -22.45
CA THR A 89 -15.25 -8.17 -23.77
C THR A 89 -16.23 -7.36 -24.60
N ASP A 90 -15.71 -6.33 -25.28
CA ASP A 90 -16.47 -5.71 -26.36
C ASP A 90 -16.71 -6.80 -27.43
N ALA A 91 -17.99 -6.98 -27.78
CA ALA A 91 -18.53 -8.06 -28.60
C ALA A 91 -18.04 -8.06 -30.06
#